data_AF-A0A6P7HUW2-F1
#
_entry.id   AF-A0A6P7HUW2-F1
#
_cell.length_a   1.000
_cell.length_b   1.000
_cell.length_c   1.000
_cell.angle_alpha   90.00
_cell.angle_beta   90.00
_cell.angle_gamma   90.00
#
_symmetry.space_group_name_H-M   'P 1'
#
loop_
_entity.id
_entity.type
_entity.pdbx_description
1 polymer ?
#
loop_
_entity_poly.entity_id
_entity_poly.type
_entity_poly.pdbx_seq_one_letter_code
_entity_poly.pdbx_strand_id
1 'polypeptide(L)'
;MEQQEQVEWDDVNRLLQHHGFRPVFFSDPVENRNLSDLVLLDKKSAADVRTTLRMMLSDSERRQTLIQELVKSNNQLKEDVKEHMTRAAQQSQRATELEGLLDEVRTRVQDLEDRCLGKAVQQQSHTQQLQREKQEAQKQCQVLEQTISKQKEETAQLQRKLYFSIKEEEQRLARQSQTFQNVCKKVIQQSSAADQQVLDVIDFYETKMAQLLDELRSVREKSDGSKASDQTRIKKTSGSVTPSFKAILKAYQEEQKESQIQVEELKRDVQHLKQELDKRPTLKEVKFYKHKLRRLCNTRLPTEDNTAEISENISDQARLCAHYHHLLNEISAVVTPSQLHKQKLSTADFQTLVPTLELWAKQLHLLTDLQRSLNELFATLMPWQSGDGGQNSAEAAKVEDMMLLVDTMLKNTSTDDEKILRSPTRYALGSMVSHFQKLFDVPSLSGVYPRMNKVYSQLGEMNNAMRNLRDVLDLDNRASPAEVVNRVARLVSSDKQAAGFHNLLGDADIDSIVSKVRQHEEFFPTFYSLITDILHTLDVSHLDDILPALKSLKQTE
;
A
#
# COMPACT_ATOMS: atom_id res chain seq x y z
N MET A 1 -96.60 -32.44 14.18
CA MET A 1 -95.31 -33.11 13.91
C MET A 1 -94.84 -32.80 12.49
N GLU A 2 -95.71 -32.86 11.49
CA GLU A 2 -95.43 -32.40 10.10
C GLU A 2 -94.99 -30.93 10.00
N GLN A 3 -95.58 -30.03 10.81
CA GLN A 3 -95.20 -28.61 10.82
C GLN A 3 -93.73 -28.36 11.22
N GLN A 4 -93.14 -29.21 12.06
CA GLN A 4 -91.74 -29.06 12.49
C GLN A 4 -90.77 -29.49 11.37
N GLU A 5 -91.11 -30.57 10.66
CA GLU A 5 -90.31 -31.05 9.53
C GLU A 5 -90.37 -30.04 8.36
N GLN A 6 -91.52 -29.40 8.13
CA GLN A 6 -91.68 -28.33 7.14
C GLN A 6 -90.74 -27.15 7.41
N VAL A 7 -90.71 -26.63 8.64
CA VAL A 7 -89.85 -25.49 9.02
C VAL A 7 -88.37 -25.80 8.80
N GLU A 8 -87.94 -27.00 9.18
CA GLU A 8 -86.56 -27.42 9.03
C GLU A 8 -86.15 -27.66 7.56
N TRP A 9 -87.10 -28.04 6.69
CA TRP A 9 -86.89 -28.07 5.24
C TRP A 9 -86.92 -26.68 4.61
N ASP A 10 -87.74 -25.76 5.11
CA ASP A 10 -87.77 -24.36 4.69
C ASP A 10 -86.41 -23.69 4.95
N ASP A 11 -85.74 -24.01 6.07
CA ASP A 11 -84.37 -23.58 6.35
C ASP A 11 -83.35 -24.07 5.31
N VAL A 12 -83.43 -25.35 4.91
CA VAL A 12 -82.56 -25.93 3.89
C VAL A 12 -82.89 -25.36 2.51
N ASN A 13 -84.17 -25.13 2.22
CA ASN A 13 -84.63 -24.54 0.98
C ASN A 13 -84.17 -23.10 0.81
N ARG A 14 -84.12 -22.31 1.89
CA ARG A 14 -83.51 -20.98 1.87
C ARG A 14 -82.03 -21.03 1.49
N LEU A 15 -81.28 -21.98 2.05
CA LEU A 15 -79.87 -22.18 1.69
C LEU A 15 -79.71 -22.66 0.24
N LEU A 16 -80.52 -23.63 -0.19
CA LEU A 16 -80.53 -24.11 -1.58
C LEU A 16 -80.80 -22.97 -2.56
N GLN A 17 -81.81 -22.14 -2.28
CA GLN A 17 -82.16 -20.99 -3.10
C GLN A 17 -81.05 -19.92 -3.12
N HIS A 18 -80.37 -19.66 -2.00
CA HIS A 18 -79.21 -18.77 -1.93
C HIS A 18 -78.08 -19.25 -2.86
N HIS A 19 -77.95 -20.56 -3.03
CA HIS A 19 -77.01 -21.19 -3.96
C HIS A 19 -77.57 -21.44 -5.38
N GLY A 20 -78.80 -20.98 -5.68
CA GLY A 20 -79.43 -21.11 -7.00
C GLY A 20 -80.08 -22.46 -7.30
N PHE A 21 -80.23 -23.33 -6.30
CA PHE A 21 -80.92 -24.62 -6.42
C PHE A 21 -82.43 -24.49 -6.19
N ARG A 22 -83.20 -25.44 -6.74
CA ARG A 22 -84.66 -25.49 -6.56
C ARG A 22 -85.03 -25.98 -5.15
N PRO A 23 -86.06 -25.39 -4.50
CA PRO A 23 -86.55 -25.85 -3.21
C PRO A 23 -87.21 -27.24 -3.30
N VAL A 24 -87.09 -28.00 -2.21
CA VAL A 24 -87.70 -29.31 -1.99
C VAL A 24 -89.07 -29.12 -1.35
N PHE A 25 -90.11 -29.72 -1.93
CA PHE A 25 -91.48 -29.64 -1.41
C PHE A 25 -92.01 -31.02 -1.02
N PHE A 26 -92.81 -31.06 0.04
CA PHE A 26 -93.62 -32.24 0.35
C PHE A 26 -94.74 -32.36 -0.68
N SER A 27 -94.90 -33.55 -1.24
CA SER A 27 -95.91 -33.86 -2.25
C SER A 27 -97.02 -34.72 -1.65
N ASP A 28 -98.28 -34.39 -1.91
CA ASP A 28 -99.41 -35.23 -1.54
C ASP A 28 -99.42 -36.48 -2.46
N PRO A 29 -99.35 -37.71 -1.91
CA PRO A 29 -99.38 -38.94 -2.69
C PRO A 29 -100.67 -39.15 -3.51
N VAL A 30 -101.75 -38.42 -3.24
CA VAL A 30 -103.04 -38.52 -3.95
C VAL A 30 -103.11 -37.59 -5.17
N GLU A 31 -102.39 -36.47 -5.17
CA GLU A 31 -102.43 -35.46 -6.24
C GLU A 31 -101.37 -35.69 -7.35
N ASN A 32 -100.31 -36.43 -7.06
CA ASN A 32 -99.18 -36.62 -7.99
C ASN A 32 -99.30 -37.92 -8.80
N ARG A 33 -99.45 -37.80 -10.13
CA ARG A 33 -99.57 -38.95 -11.05
C ARG A 33 -98.24 -39.57 -11.47
N ASN A 34 -97.11 -38.89 -11.26
CA ASN A 34 -95.78 -39.34 -11.66
C ASN A 34 -94.98 -39.85 -10.44
N LEU A 35 -95.15 -41.13 -10.11
CA LEU A 35 -94.44 -41.76 -8.97
C LEU A 35 -92.92 -41.79 -9.12
N SER A 36 -92.39 -41.57 -10.33
CA SER A 36 -90.95 -41.53 -10.63
C SER A 36 -90.25 -40.26 -10.13
N ASP A 37 -91.00 -39.19 -9.86
CA ASP A 37 -90.46 -37.91 -9.40
C ASP A 37 -90.55 -37.74 -7.86
N LEU A 38 -91.14 -38.71 -7.16
CA LEU A 38 -91.32 -38.70 -5.71
C LEU A 38 -90.29 -39.60 -5.03
N VAL A 39 -89.63 -39.08 -4.00
CA VAL A 39 -88.71 -39.85 -3.16
C VAL A 39 -89.37 -40.07 -1.80
N LEU A 40 -89.68 -41.32 -1.47
CA LEU A 40 -90.18 -41.68 -0.15
C LEU A 40 -88.99 -41.83 0.81
N LEU A 41 -88.92 -40.98 1.82
CA LEU A 41 -87.89 -41.02 2.86
C LEU A 41 -88.55 -41.32 4.21
N ASP A 42 -87.92 -42.20 4.99
CA ASP A 42 -88.24 -42.29 6.40
C ASP A 42 -87.68 -41.07 7.15
N LYS A 43 -88.23 -40.77 8.32
CA LYS A 43 -87.88 -39.56 9.09
C LYS A 43 -86.38 -39.46 9.37
N LYS A 44 -85.72 -40.59 9.58
CA LYS A 44 -84.28 -40.65 9.82
C LYS A 44 -83.49 -40.30 8.56
N SER A 45 -83.79 -40.92 7.42
CA SER A 45 -83.09 -40.59 6.16
C SER A 45 -83.37 -39.15 5.72
N ALA A 46 -84.57 -38.61 5.93
CA ALA A 46 -84.87 -37.21 5.64
C ALA A 46 -84.06 -36.23 6.53
N ALA A 47 -83.86 -36.56 7.81
CA ALA A 47 -82.98 -35.79 8.68
C ALA A 47 -81.52 -35.86 8.21
N ASP A 48 -81.02 -37.06 7.86
CA ASP A 48 -79.65 -37.28 7.39
C ASP A 48 -79.37 -36.59 6.04
N VAL A 49 -80.34 -36.56 5.11
CA VAL A 49 -80.23 -35.82 3.85
C VAL A 49 -80.13 -34.32 4.11
N ARG A 50 -80.93 -33.76 5.02
CA ARG A 50 -80.87 -32.33 5.35
C ARG A 50 -79.55 -31.93 5.98
N THR A 51 -79.03 -32.73 6.93
CA THR A 51 -77.73 -32.44 7.54
C THR A 51 -76.61 -32.52 6.50
N THR A 52 -76.67 -33.50 5.61
CA THR A 52 -75.72 -33.64 4.49
C THR A 52 -75.78 -32.44 3.54
N LEU A 53 -76.99 -32.01 3.13
CA LEU A 53 -77.17 -30.83 2.26
C LEU A 53 -76.65 -29.56 2.92
N ARG A 54 -76.97 -29.32 4.20
CA ARG A 54 -76.43 -28.16 4.94
C ARG A 54 -74.90 -28.19 4.98
N MET A 55 -74.31 -29.35 5.28
CA MET A 55 -72.87 -29.52 5.32
C MET A 55 -72.22 -29.25 3.96
N MET A 56 -72.78 -29.79 2.88
CA MET A 56 -72.25 -29.60 1.51
C MET A 56 -72.35 -28.14 1.06
N LEU A 57 -73.46 -27.45 1.35
CA LEU A 57 -73.64 -26.04 0.98
C LEU A 57 -72.66 -25.15 1.76
N SER A 58 -72.55 -25.32 3.07
CA SER A 58 -71.58 -24.58 3.89
C SER A 58 -70.13 -24.88 3.48
N ASP A 59 -69.81 -26.13 3.12
CA ASP A 59 -68.49 -26.47 2.60
C ASP A 59 -68.22 -25.83 1.22
N SER A 60 -69.24 -25.72 0.36
CA SER A 60 -69.14 -25.00 -0.92
C SER A 60 -68.86 -23.51 -0.70
N GLU A 61 -69.52 -22.84 0.23
CA GLU A 61 -69.23 -21.43 0.58
C GLU A 61 -67.81 -21.28 1.10
N ARG A 62 -67.39 -22.16 2.01
CA ARG A 62 -66.02 -22.17 2.55
C ARG A 62 -64.98 -22.32 1.45
N ARG A 63 -65.17 -23.26 0.52
CA ARG A 63 -64.28 -23.47 -0.63
C ARG A 63 -64.25 -22.24 -1.53
N GLN A 64 -65.39 -21.59 -1.78
CA GLN A 64 -65.44 -20.38 -2.59
C GLN A 64 -64.65 -19.24 -1.95
N THR A 65 -64.76 -19.05 -0.63
CA THR A 65 -63.95 -18.08 0.13
C THR A 65 -62.46 -18.39 0.04
N LEU A 66 -62.07 -19.65 0.22
CA LEU A 66 -60.67 -20.07 0.09
C LEU A 66 -60.12 -19.79 -1.32
N ILE A 67 -60.90 -20.10 -2.36
CA ILE A 67 -60.51 -19.83 -3.75
C ILE A 67 -60.32 -18.32 -3.97
N GLN A 68 -61.21 -17.47 -3.44
CA GLN A 68 -61.07 -16.02 -3.54
C GLN A 68 -59.83 -15.50 -2.83
N GLU A 69 -59.53 -16.00 -1.63
CA GLU A 69 -58.31 -15.65 -0.89
C GLU A 69 -57.04 -16.09 -1.63
N LEU A 70 -57.04 -17.30 -2.20
CA LEU A 70 -55.94 -17.81 -3.02
C LEU A 70 -55.74 -16.96 -4.28
N VAL A 71 -56.81 -16.54 -4.95
CA VAL A 71 -56.73 -15.65 -6.12
C VAL A 71 -56.16 -14.29 -5.74
N LYS A 72 -56.62 -13.70 -4.63
CA LYS A 72 -56.07 -12.43 -4.10
C LYS A 72 -54.58 -12.57 -3.78
N SER A 73 -54.21 -13.63 -3.06
CA SER A 73 -52.81 -13.92 -2.71
C SER A 73 -51.94 -14.15 -3.96
N ASN A 74 -52.42 -14.90 -4.95
CA ASN A 74 -51.69 -15.14 -6.19
C ASN A 74 -51.47 -13.84 -6.99
N ASN A 75 -52.47 -12.96 -7.02
CA ASN A 75 -52.34 -11.65 -7.68
C ASN A 75 -51.34 -10.75 -6.95
N GLN A 76 -51.35 -10.75 -5.61
CA GLN A 76 -50.35 -10.01 -4.83
C GLN A 76 -48.94 -10.55 -5.11
N LEU A 77 -48.75 -11.86 -5.06
CA LEU A 77 -47.46 -12.50 -5.36
C LEU A 77 -46.98 -12.17 -6.78
N LYS A 78 -47.88 -12.12 -7.77
CA LYS A 78 -47.52 -11.70 -9.13
C LYS A 78 -47.03 -10.26 -9.19
N GLU A 79 -47.61 -9.35 -8.41
CA GLU A 79 -47.17 -7.96 -8.36
C GLU A 79 -45.83 -7.84 -7.64
N ASP A 80 -45.65 -8.53 -6.51
CA ASP A 80 -44.38 -8.59 -5.78
C ASP A 80 -43.26 -9.13 -6.68
N VAL A 81 -43.52 -10.18 -7.46
CA VAL A 81 -42.56 -10.72 -8.43
C VAL A 81 -42.18 -9.69 -9.48
N LYS A 82 -43.14 -8.95 -10.05
CA LYS A 82 -42.84 -7.88 -11.01
C LYS A 82 -41.99 -6.78 -10.36
N GLU A 83 -42.32 -6.37 -9.14
CA GLU A 83 -41.55 -5.35 -8.43
C GLU A 83 -40.12 -5.84 -8.11
N HIS A 84 -39.95 -7.09 -7.72
CA HIS A 84 -38.64 -7.69 -7.55
C HIS A 84 -37.85 -7.76 -8.87
N MET A 85 -38.50 -8.08 -9.99
CA MET A 85 -37.87 -8.08 -11.31
C MET A 85 -37.42 -6.68 -11.72
N THR A 86 -38.24 -5.63 -11.52
CA THR A 86 -37.84 -4.25 -11.85
C THR A 86 -36.70 -3.77 -10.96
N ARG A 87 -36.74 -4.04 -9.65
CA ARG A 87 -35.64 -3.74 -8.74
C ARG A 87 -34.35 -4.47 -9.16
N ALA A 88 -34.44 -5.75 -9.50
CA ALA A 88 -33.27 -6.53 -9.95
C ALA A 88 -32.67 -5.97 -11.24
N ALA A 89 -33.51 -5.59 -12.22
CA ALA A 89 -33.05 -4.94 -13.44
C ALA A 89 -32.34 -3.61 -13.18
N GLN A 90 -32.87 -2.79 -12.27
CA GLN A 90 -32.23 -1.53 -11.86
C GLN A 90 -30.89 -1.77 -11.17
N GLN A 91 -30.78 -2.79 -10.31
CA GLN A 91 -29.50 -3.12 -9.66
C GLN A 91 -28.48 -3.66 -10.68
N SER A 92 -28.92 -4.49 -11.64
CA SER A 92 -28.07 -4.96 -12.73
C SER A 92 -27.52 -3.80 -13.56
N GLN A 93 -28.38 -2.83 -13.92
CA GLN A 93 -27.97 -1.65 -14.67
C GLN A 93 -26.92 -0.83 -13.91
N ARG A 94 -27.14 -0.59 -12.60
CA ARG A 94 -26.16 0.11 -11.75
C ARG A 94 -24.84 -0.65 -11.64
N ALA A 95 -24.87 -1.98 -11.57
CA ALA A 95 -23.66 -2.78 -11.56
C ALA A 95 -22.86 -2.60 -12.85
N THR A 96 -23.52 -2.62 -14.01
CA THR A 96 -22.88 -2.37 -15.31
C THR A 96 -22.30 -0.96 -15.42
N GLU A 97 -23.00 0.06 -14.90
CA GLU A 97 -22.47 1.43 -14.86
C GLU A 97 -21.22 1.55 -13.96
N LEU A 98 -21.23 0.89 -12.79
CA LEU A 98 -20.09 0.85 -11.88
C LEU A 98 -18.91 0.08 -12.49
N GLU A 99 -19.16 -1.02 -13.20
CA GLU A 99 -18.13 -1.76 -13.94
C GLU A 99 -17.48 -0.88 -15.02
N GLY A 100 -18.27 -0.13 -15.78
CA GLY A 100 -17.76 0.81 -16.78
C GLY A 100 -16.88 1.92 -16.17
N LEU A 101 -17.28 2.48 -15.03
CA LEU A 101 -16.47 3.46 -14.30
C LEU A 101 -15.18 2.85 -13.74
N LEU A 102 -15.23 1.60 -13.28
CA LEU A 102 -14.05 0.89 -12.78
C LEU A 102 -13.05 0.65 -13.91
N ASP A 103 -13.52 0.26 -15.10
CA ASP A 103 -12.67 0.10 -16.28
C ASP A 103 -12.06 1.44 -16.73
N GLU A 104 -12.80 2.55 -16.69
CA GLU A 104 -12.25 3.89 -16.96
C GLU A 104 -11.17 4.30 -15.93
N VAL A 105 -11.38 4.01 -14.65
CA VAL A 105 -10.36 4.27 -13.62
C VAL A 105 -9.14 3.38 -13.83
N ARG A 106 -9.34 2.10 -14.19
CA ARG A 106 -8.26 1.15 -14.47
C ARG A 106 -7.39 1.61 -15.63
N THR A 107 -7.98 2.07 -16.74
CA THR A 107 -7.20 2.60 -17.88
C THR A 107 -6.43 3.86 -17.50
N ARG A 108 -7.03 4.78 -16.73
CA ARG A 108 -6.33 5.98 -16.24
C ARG A 108 -5.17 5.66 -15.30
N VAL A 109 -5.32 4.67 -14.43
CA VAL A 109 -4.24 4.20 -13.55
C VAL A 109 -3.12 3.58 -14.38
N GLN A 110 -3.45 2.72 -15.35
CA GLN A 110 -2.46 2.15 -16.27
C GLN A 110 -1.69 3.25 -17.03
N ASP A 111 -2.39 4.24 -17.59
CA ASP A 111 -1.75 5.37 -18.28
C ASP A 111 -0.84 6.18 -17.36
N LEU A 112 -1.18 6.31 -16.07
CA LEU A 112 -0.34 6.99 -15.08
C LEU A 112 0.90 6.15 -14.75
N GLU A 113 0.73 4.84 -14.56
CA GLU A 113 1.83 3.91 -14.32
C GLU A 113 2.80 3.91 -15.51
N ASP A 114 2.29 3.80 -16.74
CA ASP A 114 3.10 3.82 -17.96
C ASP A 114 3.87 5.14 -18.13
N ARG A 115 3.24 6.27 -17.82
CA ARG A 115 3.93 7.59 -17.82
C ARG A 115 4.99 7.67 -16.73
N CYS A 116 4.75 7.13 -15.55
CA CYS A 116 5.72 7.10 -14.45
C CYS A 116 6.91 6.20 -14.80
N LEU A 117 6.66 5.01 -15.34
CA LEU A 117 7.67 4.09 -15.84
C LEU A 117 8.48 4.72 -16.98
N GLY A 118 7.81 5.36 -17.94
CA GLY A 118 8.47 6.08 -19.04
C GLY A 118 9.41 7.18 -18.55
N LYS A 119 8.99 7.98 -17.57
CA LYS A 119 9.85 9.00 -16.93
C LYS A 119 11.02 8.38 -16.17
N ALA A 120 10.80 7.29 -15.44
CA ALA A 120 11.85 6.60 -14.71
C ALA A 120 12.92 6.03 -15.65
N VAL A 121 12.50 5.39 -16.76
CA VAL A 121 13.40 4.87 -17.79
C VAL A 121 14.18 6.01 -18.46
N GLN A 122 13.50 7.11 -18.80
CA GLN A 122 14.15 8.28 -19.39
C GLN A 122 15.20 8.87 -18.44
N GLN A 123 14.87 9.04 -17.15
CA GLN A 123 15.82 9.51 -16.14
C GLN A 123 17.01 8.57 -16.00
N GLN A 124 16.78 7.25 -15.92
CA GLN A 124 17.84 6.27 -15.84
C GLN A 124 18.78 6.35 -17.05
N SER A 125 18.23 6.47 -18.27
CA SER A 125 19.03 6.63 -19.49
C SER A 125 19.88 7.90 -19.47
N HIS A 126 19.34 9.00 -18.95
CA HIS A 126 20.05 10.28 -18.84
C HIS A 126 21.16 10.20 -17.79
N THR A 127 20.90 9.58 -16.64
CA THR A 127 21.92 9.33 -15.61
C THR A 127 23.04 8.43 -16.14
N GLN A 128 22.73 7.38 -16.91
CA GLN A 128 23.74 6.53 -17.54
C GLN A 128 24.59 7.31 -18.57
N GLN A 129 23.99 8.22 -19.34
CA GLN A 129 24.72 9.10 -20.26
C GLN A 129 25.66 10.04 -19.50
N LEU A 130 25.17 10.74 -18.48
CA LEU A 130 25.99 11.63 -17.64
C LEU A 130 27.13 10.87 -16.94
N GLN A 131 26.90 9.63 -16.52
CA GLN A 131 27.94 8.81 -15.90
C GLN A 131 29.04 8.42 -16.89
N ARG A 132 28.69 8.14 -18.15
CA ARG A 132 29.67 7.92 -19.23
C ARG A 132 30.48 9.18 -19.51
N GLU A 133 29.83 10.32 -19.61
CA GLU A 133 30.49 11.62 -19.82
C GLU A 133 31.42 11.99 -18.65
N LYS A 134 30.99 11.75 -17.40
CA LYS A 134 31.84 11.93 -16.22
C LYS A 134 33.09 11.07 -16.28
N GLN A 135 32.97 9.78 -16.64
CA GLN A 135 34.12 8.88 -16.77
C GLN A 135 35.07 9.34 -17.89
N GLU A 136 34.53 9.79 -19.01
CA GLU A 136 35.33 10.33 -20.12
C GLU A 136 36.08 11.60 -19.72
N ALA A 137 35.38 12.55 -19.09
CA ALA A 137 36.01 13.78 -18.57
C ALA A 137 37.08 13.47 -17.52
N GLN A 138 36.85 12.50 -16.64
CA GLN A 138 37.84 12.08 -15.64
C GLN A 138 39.11 11.50 -16.30
N LYS A 139 38.96 10.69 -17.35
CA LYS A 139 40.11 10.18 -18.13
C LYS A 139 40.87 11.33 -18.79
N GLN A 140 40.17 12.32 -19.35
CA GLN A 140 40.80 13.49 -19.95
C GLN A 140 41.59 14.31 -18.92
N CYS A 141 41.02 14.52 -17.73
CA CYS A 141 41.72 15.21 -16.64
C CYS A 141 43.01 14.49 -16.23
N GLN A 142 42.97 13.16 -16.08
CA GLN A 142 44.17 12.38 -15.74
C GLN A 142 45.28 12.51 -16.79
N VAL A 143 44.92 12.48 -18.07
CA VAL A 143 45.88 12.66 -19.18
C VAL A 143 46.50 14.07 -19.15
N LEU A 144 45.68 15.09 -18.88
CA LEU A 144 46.17 16.47 -18.75
C LEU A 144 47.09 16.63 -17.53
N GLU A 145 46.76 16.04 -16.39
CA GLU A 145 47.61 16.06 -15.19
C GLU A 145 48.97 15.40 -15.43
N GLN A 146 49.00 14.25 -16.11
CA GLN A 146 50.24 13.59 -16.52
C GLN A 146 51.05 14.48 -17.46
N THR A 147 50.40 15.12 -18.43
CA THR A 147 51.05 16.05 -19.38
C THR A 147 51.66 17.25 -18.66
N ILE A 148 50.92 17.85 -17.72
CA ILE A 148 51.41 18.96 -16.89
C ILE A 148 52.59 18.52 -16.04
N SER A 149 52.54 17.31 -15.46
CA SER A 149 53.63 16.78 -14.63
C SER A 149 54.91 16.59 -15.45
N LYS A 150 54.78 16.04 -16.67
CA LYS A 150 55.89 15.92 -17.62
C LYS A 150 56.47 17.29 -18.01
N GLN A 151 55.61 18.27 -18.34
CA GLN A 151 56.05 19.62 -18.67
C GLN A 151 56.76 20.31 -17.49
N LYS A 152 56.29 20.11 -16.25
CA LYS A 152 56.97 20.62 -15.04
C LYS A 152 58.35 20.01 -14.87
N GLU A 153 58.50 18.71 -15.10
CA GLU A 153 59.79 18.04 -15.04
C GLU A 153 60.76 18.57 -16.11
N GLU A 154 60.30 18.68 -17.37
CA GLU A 154 61.09 19.26 -18.46
C GLU A 154 61.51 20.70 -18.14
N THR A 155 60.60 21.51 -17.59
CA THR A 155 60.90 22.88 -17.17
C THR A 155 61.94 22.92 -16.05
N ALA A 156 61.84 22.03 -15.04
CA ALA A 156 62.81 21.94 -13.96
C ALA A 156 64.20 21.50 -14.47
N GLN A 157 64.25 20.56 -15.42
CA GLN A 157 65.49 20.14 -16.06
C GLN A 157 66.15 21.30 -16.85
N LEU A 158 65.36 22.06 -17.61
CA LEU A 158 65.84 23.24 -18.33
C LEU A 158 66.32 24.34 -17.38
N GLN A 159 65.59 24.60 -16.29
CA GLN A 159 66.01 25.56 -15.25
C GLN A 159 67.34 25.15 -14.61
N ARG A 160 67.54 23.86 -14.30
CA ARG A 160 68.83 23.37 -13.79
C ARG A 160 69.96 23.59 -14.79
N LYS A 161 69.76 23.24 -16.07
CA LYS A 161 70.76 23.46 -17.12
C LYS A 161 71.11 24.95 -17.24
N LEU A 162 70.10 25.81 -17.26
CA LEU A 162 70.30 27.26 -17.31
C LEU A 162 71.10 27.76 -16.10
N TYR A 163 70.78 27.30 -14.88
CA TYR A 163 71.53 27.66 -13.68
C TYR A 163 73.00 27.26 -13.77
N PHE A 164 73.30 26.03 -14.23
CA PHE A 164 74.69 25.59 -14.41
C PHE A 164 75.41 26.41 -15.47
N SER A 165 74.79 26.66 -16.63
CA SER A 165 75.37 27.50 -17.68
C SER A 165 75.60 28.93 -17.23
N ILE A 166 74.68 29.54 -16.47
CA ILE A 166 74.87 30.88 -15.89
C ILE A 166 76.03 30.88 -14.90
N LYS A 167 76.09 29.92 -13.99
CA LYS A 167 77.16 29.83 -12.99
C LYS A 167 78.53 29.61 -13.63
N GLU A 168 78.59 28.78 -14.67
CA GLU A 168 79.82 28.57 -15.46
C GLU A 168 80.24 29.85 -16.20
N GLU A 169 79.28 30.57 -16.76
CA GLU A 169 79.52 31.85 -17.44
C GLU A 169 79.97 32.95 -16.46
N GLU A 170 79.36 33.04 -15.27
CA GLU A 170 79.82 33.93 -14.20
C GLU A 170 81.25 33.61 -13.77
N GLN A 171 81.60 32.32 -13.66
CA GLN A 171 82.97 31.89 -13.37
C GLN A 171 83.93 32.20 -14.52
N ARG A 172 83.48 32.08 -15.77
CA ARG A 172 84.26 32.49 -16.96
C ARG A 172 84.52 34.00 -16.92
N LEU A 173 83.49 34.81 -16.71
CA LEU A 173 83.60 36.27 -16.61
C LEU A 173 84.49 36.71 -15.44
N ALA A 174 84.39 36.05 -14.28
CA ALA A 174 85.26 36.31 -13.13
C ALA A 174 86.73 35.99 -13.43
N ARG A 175 87.01 34.86 -14.08
CA ARG A 175 88.36 34.49 -14.55
C ARG A 175 88.90 35.51 -15.55
N GLN A 176 88.11 35.84 -16.57
CA GLN A 176 88.47 36.83 -17.59
C GLN A 176 88.76 38.20 -16.95
N SER A 177 87.93 38.63 -16.00
CA SER A 177 88.11 39.89 -15.26
C SER A 177 89.39 39.91 -14.44
N GLN A 178 89.73 38.80 -13.79
CA GLN A 178 90.97 38.65 -13.03
C GLN A 178 92.19 38.64 -13.96
N THR A 179 92.15 37.87 -15.05
CA THR A 179 93.21 37.83 -16.07
C THR A 179 93.45 39.22 -16.65
N PHE A 180 92.39 39.94 -17.02
CA PHE A 180 92.46 41.32 -17.53
C PHE A 180 93.12 42.25 -16.51
N GLN A 181 92.69 42.20 -15.24
CA GLN A 181 93.26 43.03 -14.18
C GLN A 181 94.76 42.73 -13.97
N ASN A 182 95.16 41.46 -14.06
CA ASN A 182 96.57 41.06 -13.95
C ASN A 182 97.43 41.58 -15.11
N VAL A 183 96.90 41.57 -16.34
CA VAL A 183 97.63 42.02 -17.55
C VAL A 183 97.65 43.54 -17.67
N CYS A 184 96.51 44.20 -17.49
CA CYS A 184 96.34 45.64 -17.74
C CYS A 184 96.49 46.52 -16.49
N LYS A 185 96.53 45.94 -15.28
CA LYS A 185 96.61 46.63 -13.97
C LYS A 185 95.51 47.69 -13.75
N LYS A 186 94.38 47.57 -14.45
CA LYS A 186 93.20 48.45 -14.39
C LYS A 186 91.92 47.62 -14.40
N VAL A 187 90.81 48.18 -13.90
CA VAL A 187 89.48 47.53 -13.88
C VAL A 187 88.80 47.75 -15.22
N ILE A 188 88.04 46.75 -15.70
CA ILE A 188 87.33 46.77 -16.98
C ILE A 188 86.37 47.97 -17.04
N GLN A 189 86.47 48.79 -18.09
CA GLN A 189 85.44 49.77 -18.45
C GLN A 189 84.57 49.23 -19.58
N GLN A 190 83.30 48.90 -19.25
CA GLN A 190 82.34 48.26 -20.16
C GLN A 190 81.99 49.05 -21.44
N SER A 191 82.45 50.30 -21.57
CA SER A 191 82.20 51.18 -22.72
C SER A 191 83.44 51.47 -23.58
N SER A 192 84.61 50.89 -23.27
CA SER A 192 85.87 51.10 -24.00
C SER A 192 86.04 50.05 -25.11
N ALA A 193 86.10 50.48 -26.37
CA ALA A 193 86.34 49.59 -27.50
C ALA A 193 87.73 48.92 -27.47
N ALA A 194 88.72 49.54 -26.81
CA ALA A 194 90.05 48.97 -26.64
C ALA A 194 90.07 47.86 -25.58
N ASP A 195 89.30 48.02 -24.50
CA ASP A 195 89.18 47.01 -23.44
C ASP A 195 88.48 45.76 -24.00
N GLN A 196 87.49 45.93 -24.89
CA GLN A 196 86.82 44.82 -25.58
C GLN A 196 87.78 44.01 -26.45
N GLN A 197 88.68 44.65 -27.20
CA GLN A 197 89.67 43.93 -28.02
C GLN A 197 90.62 43.08 -27.17
N VAL A 198 91.02 43.57 -25.99
CA VAL A 198 91.88 42.82 -25.06
C VAL A 198 91.11 41.63 -24.46
N LEU A 199 89.83 41.81 -24.11
CA LEU A 199 88.97 40.74 -23.62
C LEU A 199 88.77 39.63 -24.66
N ASP A 200 88.59 40.00 -25.93
CA ASP A 200 88.45 39.03 -27.03
C ASP A 200 89.75 38.21 -27.23
N VAL A 201 90.93 38.82 -27.07
CA VAL A 201 92.22 38.12 -27.10
C VAL A 201 92.38 37.20 -25.90
N ILE A 202 92.00 37.64 -24.69
CA ILE A 202 91.98 36.79 -23.49
C ILE A 202 91.06 35.58 -23.72
N ASP A 203 89.86 35.79 -24.27
CA ASP A 203 88.89 34.72 -24.54
C ASP A 203 89.42 33.70 -25.58
N PHE A 204 90.11 34.18 -26.62
CA PHE A 204 90.78 33.32 -27.60
C PHE A 204 91.82 32.39 -26.95
N TYR A 205 92.69 32.94 -26.10
CA TYR A 205 93.74 32.15 -25.43
C TYR A 205 93.19 31.27 -24.31
N GLU A 206 92.17 31.71 -23.56
CA GLU A 206 91.49 30.87 -22.57
C GLU A 206 90.77 29.69 -23.25
N THR A 207 90.14 29.91 -24.41
CA THR A 207 89.54 28.84 -25.22
C THR A 207 90.60 27.88 -25.73
N LYS A 208 91.75 28.39 -26.22
CA LYS A 208 92.87 27.53 -26.65
C LYS A 208 93.47 26.73 -25.51
N MET A 209 93.58 27.32 -24.32
CA MET A 209 94.08 26.65 -23.13
C MET A 209 93.09 25.62 -22.58
N ALA A 210 91.78 25.89 -22.65
CA ALA A 210 90.74 24.93 -22.34
C ALA A 210 90.76 23.74 -23.31
N GLN A 211 90.89 23.99 -24.62
CA GLN A 211 91.05 22.94 -25.64
C GLN A 211 92.28 22.06 -25.36
N LEU A 212 93.43 22.66 -25.03
CA LEU A 212 94.63 21.89 -24.68
C LEU A 212 94.46 21.08 -23.38
N LEU A 213 93.77 21.64 -22.38
CA LEU A 213 93.46 20.92 -21.14
C LEU A 213 92.45 19.79 -21.35
N ASP A 214 91.49 19.95 -22.28
CA ASP A 214 90.51 18.93 -22.64
C ASP A 214 91.13 17.87 -23.56
N GLU A 215 92.07 18.23 -24.42
CA GLU A 215 92.93 17.29 -25.13
C GLU A 215 93.78 16.47 -24.16
N LEU A 216 94.39 17.08 -23.13
CA LEU A 216 95.11 16.37 -22.08
C LEU A 216 94.19 15.51 -21.21
N ARG A 217 92.99 15.98 -20.89
CA ARG A 217 91.99 15.24 -20.10
C ARG A 217 91.39 14.09 -20.89
N SER A 218 91.12 14.27 -22.18
CA SER A 218 90.66 13.21 -23.08
C SER A 218 91.75 12.20 -23.40
N VAL A 219 93.04 12.58 -23.42
CA VAL A 219 94.17 11.64 -23.48
C VAL A 219 94.31 10.85 -22.17
N ARG A 220 93.95 11.45 -21.03
CA ARG A 220 93.90 10.79 -19.71
C ARG A 220 92.65 9.91 -19.51
N GLU A 221 91.52 10.24 -20.11
CA GLU A 221 90.28 9.45 -20.09
C GLU A 221 90.25 8.37 -21.19
N LYS A 222 91.13 8.43 -22.19
CA LYS A 222 91.34 7.32 -23.14
C LYS A 222 92.12 6.14 -22.52
N SER A 223 92.55 6.24 -21.26
CA SER A 223 93.03 5.10 -20.46
C SER A 223 91.99 4.54 -19.49
N ASP A 224 90.76 5.06 -19.44
CA ASP A 224 89.66 4.46 -18.67
C ASP A 224 88.30 4.72 -19.36
N GLY A 225 87.69 3.67 -19.93
CA GLY A 225 86.64 3.70 -20.97
C GLY A 225 85.42 4.61 -20.69
N SER A 226 84.94 5.40 -21.66
CA SER A 226 83.98 5.06 -22.75
C SER A 226 82.58 4.66 -22.21
N LYS A 227 81.43 5.30 -22.54
CA LYS A 227 80.98 5.94 -23.79
C LYS A 227 79.95 7.05 -23.56
N ALA A 228 79.98 8.00 -24.49
CA ALA A 228 79.05 9.11 -24.64
C ALA A 228 77.65 8.69 -25.15
N SER A 229 76.68 9.48 -24.72
CA SER A 229 75.34 9.66 -25.26
C SER A 229 75.40 10.17 -26.71
N ASP A 230 74.56 9.62 -27.58
CA ASP A 230 74.35 10.14 -28.94
C ASP A 230 72.96 10.76 -29.08
N GLN A 231 72.97 11.93 -29.71
CA GLN A 231 71.85 12.86 -29.86
C GLN A 231 70.81 12.31 -30.84
N THR A 232 69.53 12.27 -30.45
CA THR A 232 68.43 12.18 -31.42
C THR A 232 67.69 13.50 -31.53
N ARG A 233 67.86 14.08 -32.72
CA ARG A 233 67.35 15.33 -33.25
C ARG A 233 65.81 15.40 -33.19
N ILE A 234 65.33 16.46 -32.55
CA ILE A 234 63.93 16.90 -32.54
C ILE A 234 63.48 17.18 -33.98
N LYS A 235 62.48 16.43 -34.45
CA LYS A 235 61.71 16.70 -35.67
C LYS A 235 60.39 17.36 -35.29
N LYS A 236 60.26 18.60 -35.74
CA LYS A 236 59.06 19.24 -36.32
C LYS A 236 57.72 19.00 -35.61
N THR A 237 57.36 20.06 -34.89
CA THR A 237 56.02 20.64 -34.72
C THR A 237 55.03 20.33 -35.85
N SER A 238 53.86 19.80 -35.48
CA SER A 238 52.62 19.98 -36.22
C SER A 238 51.43 19.97 -35.27
N GLY A 239 50.81 21.15 -35.10
CA GLY A 239 49.36 21.26 -34.95
C GLY A 239 48.73 21.16 -33.57
N SER A 240 49.20 21.88 -32.55
CA SER A 240 48.27 22.35 -31.52
C SER A 240 47.52 23.55 -32.09
N VAL A 241 46.34 23.32 -32.66
CA VAL A 241 45.39 24.40 -32.92
C VAL A 241 44.90 24.87 -31.55
N THR A 242 45.61 25.84 -30.99
CA THR A 242 45.07 26.71 -29.95
C THR A 242 43.72 27.22 -30.48
N PRO A 243 42.61 27.04 -29.76
CA PRO A 243 41.33 27.54 -30.24
C PRO A 243 41.49 29.03 -30.47
N SER A 244 41.35 29.44 -31.74
CA SER A 244 41.39 30.85 -32.13
C SER A 244 40.50 31.63 -31.17
N PHE A 245 40.93 32.81 -30.74
CA PHE A 245 40.15 33.72 -29.87
C PHE A 245 38.68 33.86 -30.33
N LYS A 246 38.43 33.69 -31.64
CA LYS A 246 37.10 33.61 -32.26
C LYS A 246 36.23 32.44 -31.78
N ALA A 247 36.79 31.26 -31.55
CA ALA A 247 36.09 30.08 -31.04
C ALA A 247 35.71 30.25 -29.56
N ILE A 248 36.60 30.84 -28.75
CA ILE A 248 36.33 31.16 -27.35
C ILE A 248 35.24 32.24 -27.26
N LEU A 249 35.33 33.30 -28.07
CA LEU A 249 34.28 34.32 -28.14
C LEU A 249 32.92 33.76 -28.58
N LYS A 250 32.91 32.82 -29.52
CA LYS A 250 31.66 32.19 -29.98
C LYS A 250 31.05 31.31 -28.90
N ALA A 251 31.86 30.54 -28.16
CA ALA A 251 31.41 29.76 -27.01
C ALA A 251 30.84 30.65 -25.90
N TYR A 252 31.52 31.75 -25.56
CA TYR A 252 31.02 32.75 -24.60
C TYR A 252 29.71 33.39 -25.06
N GLN A 253 29.56 33.65 -26.37
CA GLN A 253 28.34 34.23 -26.93
C GLN A 253 27.18 33.24 -26.98
N GLU A 254 27.46 31.94 -27.13
CA GLU A 254 26.47 30.86 -27.02
C GLU A 254 26.06 30.64 -25.56
N GLU A 255 27.01 30.62 -24.63
CA GLU A 255 26.76 30.55 -23.18
C GLU A 255 25.92 31.74 -22.68
N GLN A 256 26.15 32.95 -23.22
CA GLN A 256 25.37 34.13 -22.88
C GLN A 256 23.93 34.07 -23.41
N LYS A 257 23.71 33.45 -24.58
CA LYS A 257 22.37 33.22 -25.13
C LYS A 257 21.63 32.15 -24.33
N GLU A 258 22.32 31.08 -23.95
CA GLU A 258 21.75 30.01 -23.14
C GLU A 258 21.37 30.51 -21.74
N SER A 259 22.24 31.32 -21.11
CA SER A 259 21.93 32.02 -19.86
C SER A 259 20.73 32.96 -20.00
N GLN A 260 20.60 33.70 -21.10
CA GLN A 260 19.41 34.53 -21.36
C GLN A 260 18.13 33.69 -21.49
N ILE A 261 18.16 32.56 -22.18
CA ILE A 261 17.00 31.66 -22.32
C ILE A 261 16.59 31.11 -20.95
N GLN A 262 17.56 30.66 -20.14
CA GLN A 262 17.32 30.18 -18.78
C GLN A 262 16.72 31.26 -17.88
N VAL A 263 17.21 32.51 -17.98
CA VAL A 263 16.65 33.65 -17.23
C VAL A 263 15.22 33.96 -17.65
N GLU A 264 14.89 33.91 -18.94
CA GLU A 264 13.52 34.12 -19.42
C GLU A 264 12.58 32.97 -19.05
N GLU A 265 13.09 31.73 -18.98
CA GLU A 265 12.34 30.59 -18.45
C GLU A 265 12.05 30.72 -16.95
N LEU A 266 13.07 31.05 -16.16
CA LEU A 266 12.90 31.33 -14.73
C LEU A 266 11.91 32.49 -14.48
N LYS A 267 11.91 33.53 -15.32
CA LYS A 267 10.90 34.60 -15.24
C LYS A 267 9.49 34.10 -15.50
N ARG A 268 9.29 33.24 -16.50
CA ARG A 268 7.99 32.61 -16.77
C ARG A 268 7.52 31.77 -15.59
N ASP A 269 8.42 30.97 -15.00
CA ASP A 269 8.11 30.15 -13.83
C ASP A 269 7.77 30.97 -12.60
N VAL A 270 8.49 32.06 -12.36
CA VAL A 270 8.18 33.02 -11.27
C VAL A 270 6.81 33.67 -11.49
N GLN A 271 6.47 34.03 -12.74
CA GLN A 271 5.15 34.60 -13.04
C GLN A 271 4.03 33.57 -12.86
N HIS A 272 4.27 32.32 -13.24
CA HIS A 272 3.35 31.21 -13.01
C HIS A 272 3.16 30.93 -11.51
N LEU A 273 4.25 30.86 -10.73
CA LEU A 273 4.21 30.72 -9.27
C LEU A 273 3.46 31.88 -8.59
N LYS A 274 3.61 33.11 -9.10
CA LYS A 274 2.87 34.26 -8.61
C LYS A 274 1.37 34.13 -8.88
N GLN A 275 0.98 33.69 -10.08
CA GLN A 275 -0.42 33.41 -10.40
C GLN A 275 -1.02 32.28 -9.54
N GLU A 276 -0.26 31.22 -9.28
CA GLU A 276 -0.67 30.13 -8.38
C GLU A 276 -0.80 30.60 -6.92
N LEU A 277 0.05 31.53 -6.48
CA LEU A 277 -0.04 32.15 -5.16
C LEU A 277 -1.28 33.05 -5.04
N ASP A 278 -1.64 33.79 -6.10
CA ASP A 278 -2.82 34.64 -6.13
C ASP A 278 -4.14 33.83 -6.17
N LYS A 279 -4.11 32.59 -6.69
CA LYS A 279 -5.25 31.66 -6.67
C LYS A 279 -5.44 30.94 -5.33
N ARG A 280 -4.48 31.02 -4.40
CA ARG A 280 -4.61 30.38 -3.10
C ARG A 280 -5.61 31.14 -2.21
N PRO A 281 -6.50 30.44 -1.48
CA PRO A 281 -7.41 31.08 -0.54
C PRO A 281 -6.64 31.93 0.47
N THR A 282 -7.03 33.18 0.64
CA THR A 282 -6.31 34.09 1.54
C THR A 282 -6.51 33.65 2.99
N LEU A 283 -5.53 33.96 3.86
CA LEU A 283 -5.59 33.64 5.30
C LEU A 283 -6.88 34.16 5.97
N LYS A 284 -7.50 35.21 5.42
CA LYS A 284 -8.78 35.76 5.87
C LYS A 284 -9.96 34.83 5.54
N GLU A 285 -9.97 34.21 4.36
CA GLU A 285 -10.99 33.23 3.95
C GLU A 285 -10.86 31.94 4.75
N VAL A 286 -9.64 31.45 4.96
CA VAL A 286 -9.40 30.28 5.81
C VAL A 286 -9.81 30.55 7.27
N LYS A 287 -9.55 31.76 7.79
CA LYS A 287 -10.04 32.19 9.11
C LYS A 287 -11.57 32.31 9.15
N PHE A 288 -12.20 32.79 8.09
CA PHE A 288 -13.65 32.85 7.96
C PHE A 288 -14.29 31.46 7.96
N TYR A 289 -13.79 30.52 7.17
CA TYR A 289 -14.28 29.14 7.15
C TYR A 289 -13.99 28.41 8.47
N LYS A 290 -12.84 28.65 9.09
CA LYS A 290 -12.53 28.16 10.44
C LYS A 290 -13.51 28.72 11.48
N HIS A 291 -13.87 30.01 11.40
CA HIS A 291 -14.82 30.62 12.32
C HIS A 291 -16.25 30.12 12.09
N LYS A 292 -16.64 29.89 10.83
CA LYS A 292 -17.92 29.28 10.44
C LYS A 292 -18.03 27.84 10.96
N LEU A 293 -16.96 27.06 10.87
CA LEU A 293 -16.86 25.71 11.47
C LEU A 293 -16.90 25.76 13.01
N ARG A 294 -16.26 26.76 13.62
CA ARG A 294 -16.28 26.94 15.09
C ARG A 294 -17.69 27.30 15.62
N ARG A 295 -18.47 28.09 14.86
CA ARG A 295 -19.88 28.36 15.21
C ARG A 295 -20.76 27.13 15.08
N LEU A 296 -20.47 26.23 14.12
CA LEU A 296 -21.18 24.96 13.98
C LEU A 296 -20.84 23.98 15.12
N CYS A 297 -19.61 23.99 15.65
CA CYS A 297 -19.22 23.11 16.77
C CYS A 297 -19.61 23.62 18.17
N ASN A 298 -19.91 24.92 18.34
CA ASN A 298 -20.21 25.51 19.65
C ASN A 298 -21.71 25.49 20.03
N THR A 299 -22.59 24.88 19.24
CA THR A 299 -23.99 24.65 19.64
C THR A 299 -24.12 23.37 20.46
N ARG A 300 -23.44 23.35 21.61
CA ARG A 300 -23.83 22.54 22.77
C ARG A 300 -24.38 23.50 23.82
N LEU A 301 -25.65 23.30 24.16
CA LEU A 301 -26.41 23.72 25.35
C LEU A 301 -25.82 24.86 26.20
N PRO A 302 -26.65 25.89 26.45
CA PRO A 302 -26.97 26.16 27.85
C PRO A 302 -28.47 26.23 28.13
N THR A 303 -28.73 25.72 29.33
CA THR A 303 -29.90 25.74 30.21
C THR A 303 -30.58 27.11 30.37
N GLU A 304 -31.88 27.02 30.64
CA GLU A 304 -32.82 28.02 31.16
C GLU A 304 -32.20 28.94 32.23
N ASP A 305 -32.39 30.27 32.15
CA ASP A 305 -33.52 30.95 32.81
C ASP A 305 -33.54 32.48 32.62
N ASN A 306 -34.74 32.98 32.33
CA ASN A 306 -35.37 34.26 32.63
C ASN A 306 -34.88 35.65 32.14
N THR A 307 -35.88 36.28 31.50
CA THR A 307 -36.36 37.68 31.55
C THR A 307 -35.84 38.74 30.58
N ALA A 308 -36.80 39.15 29.73
CA ALA A 308 -37.00 40.45 29.11
C ALA A 308 -36.04 40.85 27.98
N GLU A 309 -36.49 40.61 26.74
CA GLU A 309 -36.57 41.67 25.72
C GLU A 309 -37.46 41.20 24.55
N ILE A 310 -38.67 41.74 24.54
CA ILE A 310 -39.71 41.45 23.54
C ILE A 310 -39.36 42.26 22.28
N SER A 311 -38.49 41.71 21.42
CA SER A 311 -38.32 42.20 20.05
C SER A 311 -37.70 41.17 19.08
N GLU A 312 -36.88 40.22 19.55
CA GLU A 312 -36.28 39.16 18.69
C GLU A 312 -37.10 37.85 18.65
N ASN A 313 -38.17 37.75 19.43
CA ASN A 313 -38.83 36.48 19.77
C ASN A 313 -39.57 35.77 18.62
N ILE A 314 -39.86 36.44 17.50
CA ILE A 314 -40.58 35.80 16.36
C ILE A 314 -39.63 34.85 15.60
N SER A 315 -38.35 35.19 15.52
CA SER A 315 -37.34 34.35 14.85
C SER A 315 -37.01 33.12 15.69
N ASP A 316 -36.86 33.28 17.01
CA ASP A 316 -36.50 32.17 17.88
C ASP A 316 -37.68 31.23 18.15
N GLN A 317 -38.92 31.74 18.23
CA GLN A 317 -40.12 30.89 18.29
C GLN A 317 -40.27 30.05 17.01
N ALA A 318 -40.01 30.63 15.83
CA ALA A 318 -40.05 29.88 14.57
C ALA A 318 -38.95 28.81 14.49
N ARG A 319 -37.77 29.09 15.03
CA ARG A 319 -36.65 28.13 15.10
C ARG A 319 -36.89 27.03 16.12
N LEU A 320 -37.47 27.35 17.28
CA LEU A 320 -37.90 26.39 18.30
C LEU A 320 -39.02 25.50 17.73
N CYS A 321 -40.04 26.07 17.07
CA CYS A 321 -41.09 25.28 16.41
C CYS A 321 -40.53 24.38 15.31
N ALA A 322 -39.55 24.84 14.52
CA ALA A 322 -38.87 24.00 13.53
C ALA A 322 -38.05 22.88 14.19
N HIS A 323 -37.42 23.15 15.34
CA HIS A 323 -36.67 22.16 16.09
C HIS A 323 -37.58 21.10 16.74
N TYR A 324 -38.69 21.52 17.35
CA TYR A 324 -39.70 20.60 17.88
C TYR A 324 -40.34 19.77 16.77
N HIS A 325 -40.64 20.36 15.61
CA HIS A 325 -41.10 19.59 14.44
C HIS A 325 -40.07 18.60 13.94
N HIS A 326 -38.78 18.95 13.97
CA HIS A 326 -37.72 18.02 13.59
C HIS A 326 -37.60 16.87 14.59
N LEU A 327 -37.61 17.15 15.89
CA LEU A 327 -37.57 16.13 16.94
C LEU A 327 -38.78 15.19 16.87
N LEU A 328 -39.98 15.75 16.67
CA LEU A 328 -41.20 14.95 16.49
C LEU A 328 -41.13 14.07 15.24
N ASN A 329 -40.53 14.57 14.15
CA ASN A 329 -40.28 13.75 12.95
C ASN A 329 -39.26 12.63 13.20
N GLU A 330 -38.19 12.87 13.96
CA GLU A 330 -37.23 11.82 14.32
C GLU A 330 -37.87 10.75 15.21
N ILE A 331 -38.67 11.16 16.20
CA ILE A 331 -39.40 10.22 17.05
C ILE A 331 -40.42 9.43 16.21
N SER A 332 -41.12 10.07 15.26
CA SER A 332 -42.06 9.38 14.35
C SER A 332 -41.37 8.34 13.45
N ALA A 333 -40.14 8.62 13.00
CA ALA A 333 -39.35 7.71 12.18
C ALA A 333 -38.92 6.46 12.97
N VAL A 334 -38.73 6.57 14.28
CA VAL A 334 -38.45 5.43 15.17
C VAL A 334 -39.72 4.63 15.47
N VAL A 335 -40.88 5.29 15.59
CA VAL A 335 -42.18 4.66 15.91
C VAL A 335 -42.78 3.88 14.74
N THR A 336 -42.42 4.18 13.49
CA THR A 336 -42.95 3.48 12.29
C THR A 336 -41.84 2.86 11.44
N PRO A 337 -41.35 1.64 11.75
CA PRO A 337 -40.25 1.02 11.01
C PRO A 337 -40.61 0.57 9.59
N SER A 338 -41.89 0.66 9.19
CA SER A 338 -42.41 -0.04 8.01
C SER A 338 -42.90 0.86 6.87
N GLN A 339 -42.67 2.17 6.89
CA GLN A 339 -42.96 3.03 5.73
C GLN A 339 -41.73 3.80 5.29
N LEU A 340 -41.00 3.21 4.34
CA LEU A 340 -39.89 3.80 3.57
C LEU A 340 -40.37 4.90 2.61
N HIS A 341 -41.20 5.84 3.09
CA HIS A 341 -41.52 7.05 2.36
C HIS A 341 -41.30 8.25 3.28
N LYS A 342 -40.26 9.03 2.95
CA LYS A 342 -40.04 10.38 3.46
C LYS A 342 -41.16 11.30 2.96
N GLN A 343 -42.36 11.14 3.48
CA GLN A 343 -43.45 12.08 3.26
C GLN A 343 -43.54 12.96 4.52
N LYS A 344 -43.56 14.28 4.32
CA LYS A 344 -43.77 15.24 5.42
C LYS A 344 -45.15 14.97 6.02
N LEU A 345 -45.21 14.32 7.17
CA LEU A 345 -46.44 14.09 7.92
C LEU A 345 -46.96 15.41 8.49
N SER A 346 -48.28 15.57 8.50
CA SER A 346 -48.96 16.78 8.92
C SER A 346 -49.21 16.76 10.43
N THR A 347 -49.56 17.91 11.02
CA THR A 347 -49.84 18.10 12.45
C THR A 347 -50.88 17.12 13.03
N ALA A 348 -51.73 16.53 12.20
CA ALA A 348 -52.75 15.54 12.60
C ALA A 348 -52.15 14.16 12.93
N ASP A 349 -51.02 13.78 12.33
CA ASP A 349 -50.42 12.44 12.48
C ASP A 349 -49.64 12.29 13.80
N PHE A 350 -49.42 13.38 14.54
CA PHE A 350 -48.77 13.34 15.87
C PHE A 350 -49.74 12.95 17.00
N GLN A 351 -51.06 12.93 16.75
CA GLN A 351 -52.04 12.53 17.77
C GLN A 351 -51.93 11.04 18.15
N THR A 352 -51.49 10.18 17.22
CA THR A 352 -51.26 8.74 17.48
C THR A 352 -49.93 8.47 18.18
N LEU A 353 -49.06 9.48 18.24
CA LEU A 353 -47.70 9.36 18.78
C LEU A 353 -47.71 9.39 20.31
N VAL A 354 -48.57 10.22 20.92
CA VAL A 354 -48.71 10.33 22.38
C VAL A 354 -49.17 9.00 23.02
N PRO A 355 -50.26 8.35 22.57
CA PRO A 355 -50.67 7.05 23.11
C PRO A 355 -49.62 5.95 22.94
N THR A 356 -48.84 6.00 21.85
CA THR A 356 -47.77 5.02 21.58
C THR A 356 -46.58 5.21 22.53
N LEU A 357 -46.19 6.46 22.78
CA LEU A 357 -45.16 6.78 23.76
C LEU A 357 -45.60 6.42 25.19
N GLU A 358 -46.87 6.64 25.54
CA GLU A 358 -47.44 6.19 26.80
C GLU A 358 -47.43 4.66 26.93
N LEU A 359 -47.71 3.93 25.84
CA LEU A 359 -47.63 2.47 25.80
C LEU A 359 -46.18 1.99 26.00
N TRP A 360 -45.21 2.61 25.33
CA TRP A 360 -43.79 2.28 25.49
C TRP A 360 -43.29 2.59 26.89
N ALA A 361 -43.72 3.70 27.49
CA ALA A 361 -43.40 4.03 28.87
C ALA A 361 -43.96 2.97 29.84
N LYS A 362 -45.19 2.48 29.60
CA LYS A 362 -45.78 1.36 30.37
C LYS A 362 -44.99 0.06 30.15
N GLN A 363 -44.61 -0.27 28.91
CA GLN A 363 -43.82 -1.47 28.60
C GLN A 363 -42.43 -1.42 29.23
N LEU A 364 -41.78 -0.25 29.24
CA LEU A 364 -40.49 -0.04 29.89
C LEU A 364 -40.61 -0.23 31.42
N HIS A 365 -41.70 0.26 32.02
CA HIS A 365 -41.98 0.02 33.43
C HIS A 365 -42.20 -1.48 33.74
N LEU A 366 -43.00 -2.17 32.93
CA LEU A 366 -43.23 -3.62 33.06
C LEU A 366 -41.93 -4.43 32.90
N LEU A 367 -41.00 -3.97 32.06
CA LEU A 367 -39.66 -4.57 31.92
C LEU A 367 -38.83 -4.41 33.18
N THR A 368 -38.89 -3.24 33.84
CA THR A 368 -38.20 -3.06 35.13
C THR A 368 -38.80 -3.92 36.24
N ASP A 369 -40.11 -4.15 36.22
CA ASP A 369 -40.78 -5.06 37.16
C ASP A 369 -40.48 -6.54 36.88
N LEU A 370 -40.38 -6.92 35.60
CA LEU A 370 -39.93 -8.24 35.20
C LEU A 370 -38.48 -8.50 35.63
N GLN A 371 -37.58 -7.51 35.48
CA GLN A 371 -36.20 -7.63 35.94
C GLN A 371 -36.14 -7.84 37.45
N ARG A 372 -36.95 -7.09 38.21
CA ARG A 372 -37.02 -7.22 39.67
C ARG A 372 -37.50 -8.60 40.09
N SER A 373 -38.62 -9.05 39.51
CA SER A 373 -39.16 -10.39 39.81
C SER A 373 -38.22 -11.52 39.37
N LEU A 374 -37.48 -11.36 38.26
CA LEU A 374 -36.50 -12.32 37.81
C LEU A 374 -35.27 -12.39 38.72
N ASN A 375 -34.79 -11.24 39.21
CA ASN A 375 -33.71 -11.17 40.20
C ASN A 375 -34.14 -11.79 41.55
N GLU A 376 -35.38 -11.56 41.98
CA GLU A 376 -35.95 -12.23 43.17
C GLU A 376 -36.04 -13.75 42.97
N LEU A 377 -36.49 -14.21 41.80
CA LEU A 377 -36.56 -15.62 41.45
C LEU A 377 -35.16 -16.25 41.38
N PHE A 378 -34.18 -15.56 40.80
CA PHE A 378 -32.78 -15.98 40.75
C PHE A 378 -32.17 -16.09 42.15
N ALA A 379 -32.36 -15.08 43.00
CA ALA A 379 -31.91 -15.10 44.39
C ALA A 379 -32.57 -16.24 45.19
N THR A 380 -33.83 -16.56 44.89
CA THR A 380 -34.58 -17.65 45.53
C THR A 380 -34.10 -19.02 45.08
N LEU A 381 -33.83 -19.21 43.78
CA LEU A 381 -33.41 -20.50 43.23
C LEU A 381 -31.92 -20.77 43.43
N MET A 382 -31.08 -19.72 43.52
CA MET A 382 -29.62 -19.82 43.58
C MET A 382 -29.00 -18.90 44.66
N PRO A 383 -29.33 -19.07 45.95
CA PRO A 383 -28.87 -18.18 47.03
C PRO A 383 -27.35 -18.19 47.26
N TRP A 384 -26.64 -19.20 46.73
CA TRP A 384 -25.19 -19.38 46.85
C TRP A 384 -24.39 -18.58 45.80
N GLN A 385 -25.05 -18.04 44.77
CA GLN A 385 -24.41 -17.30 43.66
C GLN A 385 -24.62 -15.78 43.73
N SER A 386 -25.29 -15.27 44.76
CA SER A 386 -25.40 -13.83 45.00
C SER A 386 -24.05 -13.24 45.43
N GLY A 387 -23.18 -13.03 44.45
CA GLY A 387 -22.00 -12.19 44.55
C GLY A 387 -22.41 -10.74 44.40
N ASP A 388 -22.42 -10.04 45.53
CA ASP A 388 -22.40 -8.58 45.61
C ASP A 388 -21.33 -8.01 44.67
N GLY A 389 -21.80 -7.25 43.68
CA GLY A 389 -20.99 -6.78 42.57
C GLY A 389 -21.68 -5.63 41.84
N GLY A 390 -22.07 -4.60 42.60
CA GLY A 390 -22.28 -3.24 42.10
C GLY A 390 -23.00 -3.11 40.76
N GLN A 391 -24.23 -3.62 40.65
CA GLN A 391 -25.12 -3.14 39.60
C GLN A 391 -25.53 -1.72 39.99
N ASN A 392 -24.85 -0.75 39.37
CA ASN A 392 -25.29 0.63 39.37
C ASN A 392 -26.75 0.65 38.94
N SER A 393 -27.64 1.04 39.86
CA SER A 393 -29.10 1.24 39.63
C SER A 393 -29.41 2.24 38.49
N ALA A 394 -28.38 2.79 37.84
CA ALA A 394 -28.48 3.75 36.75
C ALA A 394 -28.43 3.13 35.34
N GLU A 395 -28.08 1.85 35.18
CA GLU A 395 -28.06 1.23 33.85
C GLU A 395 -29.46 0.68 33.50
N ALA A 396 -30.04 1.22 32.43
CA ALA A 396 -31.40 0.89 31.99
C ALA A 396 -31.56 -0.63 31.77
N ALA A 397 -32.69 -1.17 32.23
CA ALA A 397 -33.04 -2.59 32.14
C ALA A 397 -32.90 -3.14 30.71
N LYS A 398 -31.88 -3.97 30.46
CA LYS A 398 -31.64 -4.62 29.16
C LYS A 398 -32.32 -5.98 29.13
N VAL A 399 -33.05 -6.24 28.04
CA VAL A 399 -33.74 -7.52 27.82
C VAL A 399 -32.73 -8.66 27.67
N GLU A 400 -31.56 -8.36 27.10
CA GLU A 400 -30.45 -9.30 26.89
C GLU A 400 -29.93 -9.86 28.22
N ASP A 401 -29.83 -9.01 29.25
CA ASP A 401 -29.35 -9.40 30.57
C ASP A 401 -30.38 -10.29 31.29
N MET A 402 -31.68 -9.99 31.14
CA MET A 402 -32.76 -10.83 31.66
C MET A 402 -32.82 -12.19 30.96
N MET A 403 -32.64 -12.23 29.64
CA MET A 403 -32.56 -13.48 28.88
C MET A 403 -31.37 -14.32 29.31
N LEU A 404 -30.19 -13.70 29.51
CA LEU A 404 -29.00 -14.39 30.00
C LEU A 404 -29.22 -14.97 31.40
N LEU A 405 -29.90 -14.24 32.28
CA LEU A 405 -30.23 -14.70 33.62
C LEU A 405 -31.18 -15.91 33.58
N VAL A 406 -32.23 -15.87 32.76
CA VAL A 406 -33.13 -17.02 32.51
C VAL A 406 -32.37 -18.21 31.93
N ASP A 407 -31.49 -18.00 30.95
CA ASP A 407 -30.72 -19.08 30.31
C ASP A 407 -29.72 -19.70 31.30
N THR A 408 -29.15 -18.90 32.21
CA THR A 408 -28.27 -19.37 33.30
C THR A 408 -29.06 -20.22 34.29
N MET A 409 -30.29 -19.83 34.63
CA MET A 409 -31.18 -20.64 35.46
C MET A 409 -31.55 -21.95 34.78
N LEU A 410 -31.89 -21.94 33.49
CA LEU A 410 -32.24 -23.13 32.70
C LEU A 410 -31.06 -24.08 32.49
N LYS A 411 -29.85 -23.56 32.31
CA LYS A 411 -28.65 -24.36 32.06
C LYS A 411 -28.14 -25.09 33.31
N ASN A 412 -28.46 -24.57 34.50
CA ASN A 412 -28.11 -25.17 35.78
C ASN A 412 -29.16 -26.18 36.28
N THR A 413 -30.39 -26.18 35.73
CA THR A 413 -31.39 -27.24 36.02
C THR A 413 -31.21 -28.47 35.13
N SER A 414 -30.48 -28.37 34.02
CA SER A 414 -30.14 -29.48 33.13
C SER A 414 -28.76 -30.08 33.47
N THR A 415 -28.62 -30.64 34.67
CA THR A 415 -27.58 -31.65 34.90
C THR A 415 -28.09 -32.97 34.34
N ASP A 416 -27.31 -33.61 33.47
CA ASP A 416 -27.58 -34.87 32.74
C ASP A 416 -28.48 -34.75 31.51
N ASP A 417 -27.90 -34.65 30.31
CA ASP A 417 -27.53 -35.84 29.52
C ASP A 417 -27.08 -35.48 28.09
N GLU A 418 -26.12 -36.27 27.62
CA GLU A 418 -25.73 -36.54 26.24
C GLU A 418 -25.08 -35.45 25.34
N LYS A 419 -23.93 -35.87 24.81
CA LYS A 419 -23.11 -35.29 23.74
C LYS A 419 -23.87 -35.21 22.40
N ILE A 420 -24.91 -34.40 22.33
CA ILE A 420 -25.32 -33.80 21.07
C ILE A 420 -24.77 -32.39 21.10
N LEU A 421 -23.71 -32.14 20.33
CA LEU A 421 -23.29 -30.79 19.98
C LEU A 421 -24.49 -30.10 19.32
N ARG A 422 -25.36 -29.48 20.13
CA ARG A 422 -26.28 -28.46 19.65
C ARG A 422 -25.38 -27.43 18.99
N SER A 423 -25.52 -27.31 17.67
CA SER A 423 -24.90 -26.24 16.89
C SER A 423 -24.99 -24.94 17.69
N PRO A 424 -23.87 -24.25 17.96
CA PRO A 424 -23.89 -23.06 18.80
C PRO A 424 -25.01 -22.13 18.31
N THR A 425 -25.89 -21.71 19.22
CA THR A 425 -27.04 -20.86 18.90
C THR A 425 -26.57 -19.68 18.06
N ARG A 426 -27.39 -19.20 17.10
CA ARG A 426 -27.02 -18.07 16.23
C ARG A 426 -26.46 -16.87 17.00
N TYR A 427 -26.92 -16.68 18.23
CA TYR A 427 -26.39 -15.68 19.17
C TYR A 427 -24.94 -15.95 19.61
N ALA A 428 -24.59 -17.19 19.98
CA ALA A 428 -23.22 -17.56 20.33
C ALA A 428 -22.27 -17.39 19.14
N LEU A 429 -22.70 -17.77 17.93
CA LEU A 429 -21.94 -17.51 16.70
C LEU A 429 -21.79 -16.00 16.44
N GLY A 430 -22.85 -15.23 16.61
CA GLY A 430 -22.81 -13.76 16.50
C GLY A 430 -21.85 -13.12 17.52
N SER A 431 -21.83 -13.62 18.76
CA SER A 431 -20.93 -13.17 19.82
C SER A 431 -19.47 -13.48 19.49
N MET A 432 -19.17 -14.70 19.00
CA MET A 432 -17.83 -15.08 18.55
C MET A 432 -17.35 -14.19 17.40
N VAL A 433 -18.23 -13.90 16.43
CA VAL A 433 -17.90 -13.04 15.29
C VAL A 433 -17.73 -11.58 15.72
N SER A 434 -18.57 -11.08 16.63
CA SER A 434 -18.41 -9.73 17.20
C SER A 434 -17.12 -9.58 17.99
N HIS A 435 -16.73 -10.61 18.75
CA HIS A 435 -15.46 -10.63 19.46
C HIS A 435 -14.27 -10.63 18.49
N PHE A 436 -14.33 -11.39 17.39
CA PHE A 436 -13.32 -11.34 16.33
C PHE A 436 -13.25 -9.95 15.69
N GLN A 437 -14.39 -9.31 15.41
CA GLN A 437 -14.44 -7.94 14.87
C GLN A 437 -13.75 -6.93 15.80
N LYS A 438 -13.92 -7.06 17.12
CA LYS A 438 -13.23 -6.22 18.11
C LYS A 438 -11.74 -6.51 18.22
N LEU A 439 -11.33 -7.79 18.15
CA LEU A 439 -9.92 -8.18 18.33
C LEU A 439 -9.06 -7.81 17.12
N PHE A 440 -9.64 -7.80 15.92
CA PHE A 440 -8.93 -7.55 14.66
C PHE A 440 -9.33 -6.25 13.95
N ASP A 441 -10.07 -5.35 14.63
CA ASP A 441 -10.55 -4.06 14.15
C ASP A 441 -11.30 -4.12 12.81
N VAL A 442 -12.34 -4.97 12.74
CA VAL A 442 -13.15 -5.16 11.54
C VAL A 442 -14.54 -4.53 11.73
N PRO A 443 -14.84 -3.40 11.07
CA PRO A 443 -16.09 -2.67 11.29
C PRO A 443 -17.33 -3.35 10.70
N SER A 444 -17.18 -4.30 9.75
CA SER A 444 -18.30 -4.97 9.09
C SER A 444 -18.18 -6.49 9.11
N LEU A 445 -19.33 -7.18 9.17
CA LEU A 445 -19.40 -8.65 9.13
C LEU A 445 -18.81 -9.21 7.83
N SER A 446 -18.97 -8.50 6.71
CA SER A 446 -18.39 -8.87 5.41
C SER A 446 -16.85 -8.80 5.39
N GLY A 447 -16.25 -7.98 6.25
CA GLY A 447 -14.80 -7.85 6.38
C GLY A 447 -14.17 -8.96 7.24
N VAL A 448 -14.98 -9.74 7.98
CA VAL A 448 -14.47 -10.78 8.89
C VAL A 448 -13.76 -11.89 8.13
N TYR A 449 -14.37 -12.39 7.06
CA TYR A 449 -13.80 -13.49 6.28
C TYR A 449 -12.51 -13.09 5.54
N PRO A 450 -12.44 -11.94 4.83
CA PRO A 450 -11.17 -11.43 4.29
C PRO A 450 -10.09 -11.22 5.35
N ARG A 451 -10.46 -10.67 6.52
CA ARG A 451 -9.50 -10.44 7.61
C ARG A 451 -8.98 -11.75 8.18
N MET A 452 -9.85 -12.74 8.36
CA MET A 452 -9.49 -14.07 8.84
C MET A 452 -8.50 -14.76 7.89
N ASN A 453 -8.74 -14.72 6.57
CA ASN A 453 -7.81 -15.26 5.57
C ASN A 453 -6.46 -14.54 5.59
N LYS A 454 -6.46 -13.22 5.81
CA LYS A 454 -5.22 -12.45 5.98
C LYS A 454 -4.44 -12.89 7.22
N VAL A 455 -5.12 -13.11 8.35
CA VAL A 455 -4.49 -13.62 9.59
C VAL A 455 -3.89 -15.01 9.37
N TYR A 456 -4.61 -15.92 8.71
CA TYR A 456 -4.09 -17.26 8.38
C TYR A 456 -2.88 -17.20 7.46
N SER A 457 -2.93 -16.36 6.42
CA SER A 457 -1.82 -16.18 5.49
C SER A 457 -0.59 -15.62 6.20
N GLN A 458 -0.75 -14.55 6.98
CA GLN A 458 0.34 -13.92 7.74
C GLN A 458 0.91 -14.85 8.82
N LEU A 459 0.08 -15.62 9.51
CA LEU A 459 0.55 -16.61 10.48
C LEU A 459 1.31 -17.75 9.79
N GLY A 460 0.85 -18.18 8.60
CA GLY A 460 1.53 -19.16 7.77
C GLY A 460 2.90 -18.66 7.29
N GLU A 461 2.95 -17.44 6.75
CA GLU A 461 4.19 -16.77 6.35
C GLU A 461 5.16 -16.62 7.52
N MET A 462 4.69 -16.16 8.68
CA MET A 462 5.52 -15.99 9.88
C MET A 462 6.04 -17.32 10.41
N ASN A 463 5.21 -18.38 10.44
CA ASN A 463 5.66 -19.72 10.82
C ASN A 463 6.67 -20.28 9.83
N ASN A 464 6.48 -20.05 8.53
CA ASN A 464 7.42 -20.48 7.50
C ASN A 464 8.75 -19.71 7.60
N ALA A 465 8.70 -18.38 7.76
CA ALA A 465 9.88 -17.55 7.98
C ALA A 465 10.63 -17.99 9.25
N MET A 466 9.92 -18.25 10.34
CA MET A 466 10.51 -18.75 11.58
C MET A 466 11.10 -20.16 11.43
N ARG A 467 10.52 -21.03 10.59
CA ARG A 467 11.09 -22.35 10.27
C ARG A 467 12.38 -22.19 9.47
N ASN A 468 12.34 -21.41 8.38
CA ASN A 468 13.52 -21.13 7.56
C ASN A 468 14.65 -20.50 8.38
N LEU A 469 14.33 -19.58 9.29
CA LEU A 469 15.33 -18.99 10.19
C LEU A 469 15.89 -20.01 11.17
N ARG A 470 15.09 -20.97 11.67
CA ARG A 470 15.62 -22.07 12.49
C ARG A 470 16.57 -22.95 11.69
N ASP A 471 16.20 -23.31 10.46
CA ASP A 471 17.01 -24.14 9.58
C ASP A 471 18.34 -23.45 9.24
N VAL A 472 18.31 -22.15 8.89
CA VAL A 472 19.52 -21.37 8.58
C VAL A 472 20.42 -21.17 9.80
N LEU A 473 19.84 -21.08 10.99
CA LEU A 473 20.57 -20.88 12.25
C LEU A 473 20.93 -22.21 12.96
N ASP A 474 20.59 -23.35 12.34
CA ASP A 474 20.76 -24.70 12.86
C ASP A 474 20.21 -24.86 14.30
N LEU A 475 19.00 -24.32 14.51
CA LEU A 475 18.28 -24.39 15.79
C LEU A 475 17.24 -25.52 15.75
N ASP A 476 17.01 -26.19 16.88
CA ASP A 476 15.98 -27.23 16.98
C ASP A 476 14.61 -26.67 16.58
N ASN A 477 13.80 -27.50 15.91
CA ASN A 477 12.43 -27.20 15.50
C ASN A 477 11.51 -26.84 16.68
N ARG A 478 11.92 -27.17 17.91
CA ARG A 478 11.23 -26.80 19.16
C ARG A 478 11.66 -25.46 19.75
N ALA A 479 12.64 -24.77 19.16
CA ALA A 479 13.12 -23.48 19.65
C ALA A 479 12.02 -22.41 19.59
N SER A 480 11.90 -21.64 20.67
CA SER A 480 10.87 -20.60 20.76
C SER A 480 11.13 -19.46 19.75
N PRO A 481 10.09 -18.78 19.22
CA PRO A 481 10.28 -17.63 18.33
C PRO A 481 11.17 -16.53 18.92
N ALA A 482 11.11 -16.31 20.24
CA ALA A 482 11.94 -15.35 20.95
C ALA A 482 13.43 -15.75 20.94
N GLU A 483 13.73 -17.04 21.03
CA GLU A 483 15.12 -17.55 20.98
C GLU A 483 15.74 -17.39 19.58
N VAL A 484 14.96 -17.66 18.53
CA VAL A 484 15.35 -17.44 17.13
C VAL A 484 15.67 -15.96 16.91
N VAL A 485 14.78 -15.06 17.32
CA VAL A 485 14.99 -13.61 17.19
C VAL A 485 16.19 -13.14 18.02
N ASN A 486 16.37 -13.65 19.24
CA ASN A 486 17.54 -13.31 20.06
C ASN A 486 18.86 -13.84 19.48
N ARG A 487 18.85 -14.96 18.77
CA ARG A 487 20.00 -15.49 18.01
C ARG A 487 20.30 -14.61 16.80
N VAL A 488 19.28 -14.22 16.02
CA VAL A 488 19.43 -13.26 14.92
C VAL A 488 19.96 -11.92 15.43
N ALA A 489 19.37 -11.37 16.49
CA ALA A 489 19.81 -10.12 17.11
C ALA A 489 21.25 -10.24 17.60
N ARG A 490 21.64 -11.37 18.20
CA ARG A 490 23.04 -11.62 18.58
C ARG A 490 23.98 -11.74 17.39
N LEU A 491 23.57 -12.29 16.26
CA LEU A 491 24.40 -12.33 15.04
C LEU A 491 24.56 -10.94 14.43
N VAL A 492 23.48 -10.16 14.39
CA VAL A 492 23.47 -8.78 13.89
C VAL A 492 24.26 -7.84 14.82
N SER A 493 24.21 -8.07 16.14
CA SER A 493 24.98 -7.32 17.13
C SER A 493 26.39 -7.87 17.38
N SER A 494 26.71 -9.06 16.88
CA SER A 494 28.06 -9.60 16.95
C SER A 494 28.88 -9.00 15.81
N ASP A 495 29.56 -7.91 16.14
CA ASP A 495 30.59 -7.28 15.30
C ASP A 495 31.70 -8.26 14.84
N LYS A 496 31.75 -9.47 15.44
CA LYS A 496 32.64 -10.57 15.02
C LYS A 496 32.21 -11.24 13.71
N GLN A 497 30.95 -11.15 13.29
CA GLN A 497 30.53 -11.53 11.93
C GLN A 497 30.53 -10.37 10.95
N ALA A 498 30.46 -9.12 11.41
CA ALA A 498 30.88 -8.00 10.57
C ALA A 498 32.37 -8.13 10.22
N ALA A 499 33.24 -8.49 11.18
CA ALA A 499 34.63 -8.85 10.91
C ALA A 499 34.77 -10.11 10.04
N GLY A 500 33.86 -11.10 10.13
CA GLY A 500 33.86 -12.29 9.25
C GLY A 500 33.46 -11.99 7.80
N PHE A 501 32.49 -11.09 7.58
CA PHE A 501 32.11 -10.59 6.26
C PHE A 501 33.14 -9.59 5.71
N HIS A 502 33.74 -8.75 6.57
CA HIS A 502 34.91 -7.94 6.25
C HIS A 502 36.19 -8.77 6.09
N ASN A 503 36.22 -10.07 6.43
CA ASN A 503 37.33 -10.99 6.11
C ASN A 503 37.05 -11.85 4.87
N LEU A 504 35.79 -11.99 4.46
CA LEU A 504 35.41 -12.58 3.16
C LEU A 504 35.51 -11.56 2.01
N LEU A 505 35.37 -10.27 2.33
CA LEU A 505 35.57 -9.12 1.45
C LEU A 505 36.54 -8.11 2.09
N GLY A 506 37.60 -8.61 2.72
CA GLY A 506 38.65 -7.78 3.32
C GLY A 506 39.76 -7.51 2.32
N ASP A 507 39.94 -6.24 1.95
CA ASP A 507 41.09 -5.68 1.21
C ASP A 507 41.61 -6.45 -0.02
N ALA A 508 40.82 -7.35 -0.58
CA ALA A 508 41.06 -7.83 -1.94
C ALA A 508 40.43 -6.80 -2.87
N ASP A 509 41.27 -5.92 -3.44
CA ASP A 509 40.90 -5.07 -4.57
C ASP A 509 39.99 -5.87 -5.53
N ILE A 510 38.92 -5.26 -6.02
CA ILE A 510 38.08 -5.85 -7.07
C ILE A 510 38.97 -6.34 -8.24
N ASP A 511 40.11 -5.69 -8.46
CA ASP A 511 41.15 -6.09 -9.41
C ASP A 511 41.86 -7.41 -9.06
N SER A 512 42.02 -7.78 -7.78
CA SER A 512 42.53 -9.08 -7.35
C SER A 512 41.51 -10.20 -7.58
N ILE A 513 40.22 -9.92 -7.34
CA ILE A 513 39.12 -10.85 -7.67
C ILE A 513 39.02 -11.01 -9.19
N VAL A 514 39.08 -9.92 -9.96
CA VAL A 514 39.11 -9.95 -11.43
C VAL A 514 40.36 -10.66 -11.95
N SER A 515 41.52 -10.48 -11.31
CA SER A 515 42.75 -11.20 -11.64
C SER A 515 42.63 -12.69 -11.36
N LYS A 516 42.06 -13.10 -10.21
CA LYS A 516 41.81 -14.51 -9.90
C LYS A 516 40.76 -15.14 -10.81
N VAL A 517 39.72 -14.41 -11.19
CA VAL A 517 38.72 -14.86 -12.17
C VAL A 517 39.36 -14.99 -13.55
N ARG A 518 40.21 -14.05 -13.96
CA ARG A 518 40.97 -14.14 -15.22
C ARG A 518 41.96 -15.30 -15.22
N GLN A 519 42.66 -15.53 -14.11
CA GLN A 519 43.54 -16.69 -13.94
C GLN A 519 42.75 -17.99 -13.97
N HIS A 520 41.53 -18.01 -13.43
CA HIS A 520 40.64 -19.16 -13.55
C HIS A 520 40.17 -19.36 -14.99
N GLU A 521 39.86 -18.30 -15.74
CA GLU A 521 39.54 -18.40 -17.17
C GLU A 521 40.71 -18.90 -18.04
N GLU A 522 41.95 -18.65 -17.63
CA GLU A 522 43.15 -19.12 -18.35
C GLU A 522 43.57 -20.55 -17.95
N PHE A 523 43.46 -20.88 -16.66
CA PHE A 523 43.81 -22.20 -16.11
C PHE A 523 42.75 -23.26 -16.39
N PHE A 524 41.46 -22.92 -16.34
CA PHE A 524 40.41 -23.93 -16.45
C PHE A 524 40.36 -24.63 -17.82
N PRO A 525 40.58 -23.96 -18.96
CA PRO A 525 40.66 -24.62 -20.27
C PRO A 525 41.86 -25.56 -20.39
N THR A 526 43.03 -25.16 -19.87
CA THR A 526 44.23 -26.01 -19.88
C THR A 526 44.10 -27.19 -18.93
N PHE A 527 43.52 -26.97 -17.75
CA PHE A 527 43.18 -28.03 -16.80
C PHE A 527 42.13 -28.98 -17.36
N TYR A 528 41.06 -28.47 -17.98
CA TYR A 528 40.02 -29.27 -18.61
C TYR A 528 40.57 -30.09 -19.77
N SER A 529 41.45 -29.53 -20.61
CA SER A 529 42.14 -30.30 -21.66
C SER A 529 42.96 -31.43 -21.04
N LEU A 530 43.78 -31.14 -20.03
CA LEU A 530 44.62 -32.15 -19.37
C LEU A 530 43.79 -33.27 -18.73
N ILE A 531 42.71 -32.92 -18.05
CA ILE A 531 41.79 -33.88 -17.43
C ILE A 531 41.09 -34.72 -18.50
N THR A 532 40.67 -34.11 -19.62
CA THR A 532 40.03 -34.83 -20.72
C THR A 532 41.02 -35.80 -21.39
N ASP A 533 42.28 -35.39 -21.55
CA ASP A 533 43.34 -36.25 -22.07
C ASP A 533 43.63 -37.42 -21.11
N ILE A 534 43.65 -37.18 -19.80
CA ILE A 534 43.82 -38.23 -18.79
C ILE A 534 42.61 -39.20 -18.79
N LEU A 535 41.39 -38.67 -18.87
CA LEU A 535 40.17 -39.47 -18.98
C LEU A 535 40.18 -40.35 -20.23
N HIS A 536 40.59 -39.80 -21.37
CA HIS A 536 40.71 -40.56 -22.63
C HIS A 536 41.85 -41.58 -22.59
N THR A 537 42.98 -41.28 -21.94
CA THR A 537 44.12 -42.19 -21.82
C THR A 537 43.83 -43.37 -20.90
N LEU A 538 43.02 -43.14 -19.85
CA LEU A 538 42.61 -44.17 -18.89
C LEU A 538 41.29 -44.87 -19.26
N ASP A 539 40.62 -44.40 -20.32
CA ASP A 539 39.27 -44.82 -20.78
C ASP A 539 38.20 -44.74 -19.68
N VAL A 540 38.13 -43.58 -19.03
CA VAL A 540 37.24 -43.31 -17.90
C VAL A 540 36.35 -42.11 -18.20
N SER A 541 35.07 -42.18 -17.83
CA SER A 541 34.06 -41.16 -18.18
C SER A 541 33.84 -40.07 -17.12
N HIS A 542 34.28 -40.27 -15.88
CA HIS A 542 34.10 -39.29 -14.78
C HIS A 542 35.42 -38.97 -14.06
N LEU A 543 35.56 -37.71 -13.64
CA LEU A 543 36.75 -37.19 -12.94
C LEU A 543 37.08 -37.98 -11.67
N ASP A 544 36.06 -38.40 -10.93
CA ASP A 544 36.20 -39.13 -9.66
C ASP A 544 36.77 -40.55 -9.85
N ASP A 545 36.66 -41.08 -11.07
CA ASP A 545 37.09 -42.43 -11.43
C ASP A 545 38.56 -42.47 -11.92
N ILE A 546 39.20 -41.30 -12.14
CA ILE A 546 40.62 -41.18 -12.53
C ILE A 546 41.55 -41.76 -11.47
N LEU A 547 41.36 -41.40 -10.19
CA LEU A 547 42.21 -41.86 -9.09
C LEU A 547 42.07 -43.38 -8.82
N PRO A 548 40.85 -43.96 -8.83
CA PRO A 548 40.65 -45.41 -8.82
C PRO A 548 41.35 -46.12 -10.00
N ALA A 549 41.22 -45.61 -11.22
CA ALA A 549 41.82 -46.22 -12.42
C ALA A 549 43.36 -46.15 -12.42
N LEU A 550 43.96 -45.06 -11.94
CA LEU A 550 45.42 -44.98 -11.76
C LEU A 550 45.91 -45.92 -10.66
N LYS A 551 45.12 -46.14 -9.60
CA LYS A 551 45.47 -47.09 -8.53
C LYS A 551 45.39 -48.54 -9.00
N SER A 552 44.45 -48.90 -9.86
CA SER A 552 44.39 -50.24 -10.45
C SER A 552 45.54 -50.48 -11.42
N LEU A 553 45.88 -49.51 -12.28
CA LEU A 553 47.05 -49.57 -13.16
C LEU A 553 48.36 -49.75 -12.38
N LYS A 554 48.55 -49.01 -11.28
CA LYS A 554 49.73 -49.14 -10.39
C LYS A 554 49.80 -50.48 -9.66
N GLN A 555 48.70 -51.24 -9.54
CA GLN A 555 48.69 -52.58 -8.95
C GLN A 555 49.00 -53.69 -9.98
N THR A 556 49.12 -53.34 -11.26
CA THR A 556 49.42 -54.27 -12.36
C THR A 556 50.89 -54.24 -12.80
N GLU A 557 51.74 -53.44 -12.14
CA GLU A 557 53.21 -53.52 -12.22
C GLU A 557 53.81 -54.36 -11.10
#